data_AF-A0A3P7UJD2-F1
#
_entry.id   AF-A0A3P7UJD2-F1
#
_cell.length_a   1.000
_cell.length_b   1.000
_cell.length_c   1.000
_cell.angle_alpha   90.00
_cell.angle_beta   90.00
_cell.angle_gamma   90.00
#
_symmetry.space_group_name_H-M   'P 1'
#
loop_
_entity.id
_entity.type
_entity.pdbx_description
1 polymer ?
#
loop_
_entity_poly.entity_id
_entity_poly.type
_entity_poly.pdbx_seq_one_letter_code
_entity_poly.pdbx_strand_id
1 'polypeptide(L)'
;MNALDYEKYMSQQQELYEDVKTIVDLFPSRKYLLSKLTVWVDPLDATQEFAEGLFEYVSVMLCIALDGIPIFGVIYRPFTGEKVYGLNEFGVVKGNGDKWDRMISKNNSKLIMVSRSHAGNVRDVALNAFFSKFNVEAAGGSGYKSLRLLNGTGELYIHKTAIKKWDTCAGDALLRSIGGLMLDFNGDMLSYDPNDDYVLRNGLIAAAQSILGLSATSAAFIDNRDLEPIIRIEINSDGVFSVIPNDAPNKAVGGCQFRPFGILEPLCAKAARHDVIKTLPLICEIASIKYKLKEVDDEYRKAKESSALII
;
A
#
# COMPACT_ATOMS: atom_id res chain seq x y z
N MET A 1 15.54 -5.89 -39.04
CA MET A 1 15.59 -4.44 -38.81
C MET A 1 16.60 -3.88 -39.79
N ASN A 2 16.20 -3.03 -40.73
CA ASN A 2 17.15 -2.44 -41.68
C ASN A 2 18.00 -1.35 -40.99
N ALA A 3 19.07 -0.86 -41.62
CA ALA A 3 19.97 0.14 -41.02
C ALA A 3 19.23 1.44 -40.63
N LEU A 4 18.22 1.84 -41.41
CA LEU A 4 17.38 3.01 -41.14
C LEU A 4 16.51 2.81 -39.90
N ASP A 5 15.94 1.62 -39.72
CA ASP A 5 15.15 1.24 -38.55
C ASP A 5 16.03 1.17 -37.29
N TYR A 6 17.29 0.73 -37.44
CA TYR A 6 18.27 0.71 -36.34
C TYR A 6 18.68 2.10 -35.89
N GLU A 7 19.02 2.99 -36.83
CA GLU A 7 19.34 4.39 -36.50
C GLU A 7 18.15 5.10 -35.86
N LYS A 8 16.94 4.87 -36.38
CA LYS A 8 15.71 5.41 -35.80
C LYS A 8 15.48 4.87 -34.39
N TYR A 9 15.65 3.57 -34.17
CA TYR A 9 15.54 2.95 -32.85
C TYR A 9 16.57 3.54 -31.87
N MET A 10 17.83 3.64 -32.27
CA MET A 10 18.91 4.19 -31.44
C MET A 10 18.66 5.66 -31.09
N SER A 11 18.22 6.47 -32.05
CA SER A 11 17.84 7.87 -31.83
C SER A 11 16.70 8.00 -30.80
N GLN A 12 15.66 7.17 -30.93
CA GLN A 12 14.55 7.11 -29.98
C GLN A 12 15.00 6.66 -28.57
N GLN A 13 15.93 5.70 -28.49
CA GLN A 13 16.51 5.29 -27.21
C GLN A 13 17.34 6.41 -26.57
N GLN A 14 18.09 7.17 -27.37
CA GLN A 14 18.88 8.31 -26.91
C GLN A 14 17.99 9.42 -26.33
N GLU A 15 16.92 9.78 -27.04
CA GLU A 15 15.94 10.78 -26.60
C GLU A 15 15.26 10.33 -25.29
N LEU A 16 14.83 9.05 -25.23
CA LEU A 16 14.25 8.48 -24.03
C LEU A 16 15.25 8.46 -22.85
N TYR A 17 16.52 8.18 -23.12
CA TYR A 17 17.57 8.20 -22.09
C TYR A 17 17.76 9.61 -21.52
N GLU A 18 17.86 10.64 -22.36
CA GLU A 18 18.02 12.03 -21.88
C GLU A 18 16.77 12.52 -21.14
N ASP A 19 15.57 12.15 -21.60
CA ASP A 19 14.31 12.38 -20.87
C ASP A 19 14.35 11.77 -19.47
N VAL A 20 14.69 10.48 -19.37
CA VAL A 20 14.74 9.76 -18.09
C VAL A 20 15.82 10.35 -17.19
N LYS A 21 17.00 10.63 -17.74
CA LYS A 21 18.12 11.21 -17.01
C LYS A 21 17.75 12.58 -16.43
N THR A 22 17.13 13.45 -17.22
CA THR A 22 16.68 14.77 -16.77
C THR A 22 15.74 14.66 -15.56
N ILE A 23 14.84 13.67 -15.57
CA ILE A 23 13.93 13.43 -14.44
C ILE A 23 14.65 12.81 -13.24
N VAL A 24 15.54 11.84 -13.47
CA VAL A 24 16.32 11.18 -12.41
C VAL A 24 17.23 12.18 -11.68
N ASP A 25 17.80 13.14 -12.40
CA ASP A 25 18.66 14.20 -11.84
C ASP A 25 17.90 15.16 -10.90
N LEU A 26 16.56 15.17 -10.92
CA LEU A 26 15.75 15.93 -9.95
C LEU A 26 15.75 15.30 -8.55
N PHE A 27 16.05 13.99 -8.45
CA PHE A 27 16.04 13.27 -7.19
C PHE A 27 17.38 13.41 -6.45
N PRO A 28 17.38 13.46 -5.11
CA PRO A 28 18.60 13.51 -4.34
C PRO A 28 19.43 12.24 -4.52
N SER A 29 20.74 12.41 -4.71
CA SER A 29 21.68 11.29 -4.74
C SER A 29 21.82 10.65 -3.35
N ARG A 30 21.70 9.31 -3.28
CA ARG A 30 21.91 8.53 -2.06
C ARG A 30 22.88 7.39 -2.34
N LYS A 31 23.74 7.07 -1.37
CA LYS A 31 24.68 5.95 -1.46
C LYS A 31 24.14 4.77 -0.66
N TYR A 32 24.05 3.61 -1.30
CA TYR A 32 23.67 2.35 -0.68
C TYR A 32 24.68 1.27 -1.04
N LEU A 33 24.78 0.25 -0.20
CA LEU A 33 25.50 -0.97 -0.56
C LEU A 33 24.67 -1.71 -1.61
N LEU A 34 25.30 -2.11 -2.71
CA LEU A 34 24.62 -2.83 -3.78
C LEU A 34 23.99 -4.14 -3.29
N SER A 35 24.61 -4.80 -2.29
CA SER A 35 24.10 -6.02 -1.66
C SER A 35 22.77 -5.85 -0.91
N LYS A 36 22.40 -4.60 -0.59
CA LYS A 36 21.12 -4.27 0.04
C LYS A 36 20.04 -3.88 -0.96
N LEU A 37 20.40 -3.70 -2.24
CA LEU A 37 19.48 -3.26 -3.26
C LEU A 37 18.93 -4.44 -4.05
N THR A 38 17.63 -4.39 -4.35
CA THR A 38 16.97 -5.33 -5.27
C THR A 38 16.18 -4.54 -6.28
N VAL A 39 16.25 -4.94 -7.54
CA VAL A 39 15.50 -4.31 -8.64
C VAL A 39 14.41 -5.27 -9.09
N TRP A 40 13.16 -4.83 -9.03
CA TRP A 40 12.01 -5.56 -9.55
C TRP A 40 11.52 -4.88 -10.82
N VAL A 41 11.33 -5.65 -11.88
CA VAL A 41 10.88 -5.14 -13.18
C VAL A 41 9.72 -5.98 -13.67
N ASP A 42 8.62 -5.33 -14.00
CA ASP A 42 7.58 -5.90 -14.86
C ASP A 42 7.64 -5.21 -16.22
N PRO A 43 8.14 -5.90 -17.27
CA PRO A 43 8.25 -5.30 -18.59
C PRO A 43 6.89 -5.11 -19.27
N LEU A 44 5.83 -5.77 -18.81
CA LEU A 44 4.49 -5.69 -19.39
C LEU A 44 3.42 -6.15 -18.39
N ASP A 45 3.01 -5.22 -17.53
CA ASP A 45 1.84 -5.37 -16.66
C ASP A 45 0.55 -5.23 -17.50
N ALA A 46 -0.49 -5.97 -17.12
CA ALA A 46 -1.74 -6.13 -17.87
C ALA A 46 -1.58 -6.91 -19.20
N THR A 47 -0.86 -8.05 -19.18
CA THR A 47 -0.64 -8.89 -20.38
C THR A 47 -1.94 -9.37 -21.03
N GLN A 48 -2.97 -9.68 -20.23
CA GLN A 48 -4.26 -10.07 -20.78
C GLN A 48 -4.94 -8.89 -21.48
N GLU A 49 -4.97 -7.72 -20.84
CA GLU A 49 -5.53 -6.51 -21.43
C GLU A 49 -4.79 -6.08 -22.70
N PHE A 50 -3.47 -6.25 -22.75
CA PHE A 50 -2.69 -6.04 -23.97
C PHE A 50 -3.15 -6.95 -25.11
N ALA A 51 -3.36 -8.24 -24.85
CA ALA A 51 -3.87 -9.19 -25.84
C ALA A 51 -5.31 -8.88 -26.28
N GLU A 52 -6.11 -8.29 -25.41
CA GLU A 52 -7.50 -7.85 -25.68
C GLU A 52 -7.57 -6.47 -26.35
N GLY A 53 -6.44 -5.79 -26.60
CA GLY A 53 -6.40 -4.46 -27.22
C GLY A 53 -6.78 -3.31 -26.26
N LEU A 54 -6.82 -3.56 -24.96
CA LEU A 54 -7.16 -2.59 -23.91
C LEU A 54 -5.91 -1.90 -23.39
N PHE A 55 -5.30 -1.13 -24.29
CA PHE A 55 -3.99 -0.53 -24.10
C PHE A 55 -3.92 0.50 -22.96
N GLU A 56 -5.05 1.00 -22.49
CA GLU A 56 -5.11 1.91 -21.36
C GLU A 56 -4.61 1.29 -20.05
N TYR A 57 -4.72 -0.04 -19.86
CA TYR A 57 -4.28 -0.70 -18.63
C TYR A 57 -2.79 -1.06 -18.63
N VAL A 58 -2.16 -1.07 -19.82
CA VAL A 58 -0.82 -1.61 -20.00
C VAL A 58 0.22 -0.67 -19.40
N SER A 59 1.12 -1.22 -18.60
CA SER A 59 2.22 -0.47 -18.00
C SER A 59 3.54 -1.24 -17.99
N VAL A 60 4.64 -0.51 -17.90
CA VAL A 60 5.98 -1.00 -17.62
C VAL A 60 6.34 -0.48 -16.23
N MET A 61 6.83 -1.36 -15.36
CA MET A 61 7.08 -1.04 -13.97
C MET A 61 8.51 -1.39 -13.58
N LEU A 62 9.14 -0.48 -12.84
CA LEU A 62 10.45 -0.67 -12.24
C LEU A 62 10.42 -0.22 -10.79
N CYS A 63 11.06 -0.98 -9.92
CA CYS A 63 11.17 -0.67 -8.52
C CYS A 63 12.57 -0.99 -8.01
N ILE A 64 13.07 -0.16 -7.09
CA ILE A 64 14.26 -0.44 -6.31
C ILE A 64 13.82 -0.58 -4.86
N ALA A 65 14.13 -1.73 -4.27
CA ALA A 65 13.95 -2.02 -2.86
C ALA A 65 15.31 -2.00 -2.13
N LEU A 66 15.32 -1.46 -0.91
CA LEU A 66 16.44 -1.45 0.03
C LEU A 66 16.09 -2.35 1.21
N ASP A 67 16.86 -3.42 1.42
CA ASP A 67 16.60 -4.44 2.46
C ASP A 67 15.12 -4.90 2.44
N GLY A 68 14.60 -5.16 1.23
CA GLY A 68 13.22 -5.60 1.02
C GLY A 68 12.14 -4.50 1.11
N ILE A 69 12.51 -3.25 1.39
CA ILE A 69 11.56 -2.11 1.47
C ILE A 69 11.60 -1.30 0.17
N PRO A 70 10.48 -1.03 -0.51
CA PRO A 70 10.50 -0.32 -1.78
C PRO A 70 10.78 1.17 -1.55
N ILE A 71 11.88 1.67 -2.12
CA ILE A 71 12.35 3.05 -1.92
C ILE A 71 12.19 3.94 -3.15
N PHE A 72 12.20 3.35 -4.35
CA PHE A 72 12.04 4.06 -5.61
C PHE A 72 11.18 3.24 -6.58
N GLY A 73 10.30 3.92 -7.31
CA GLY A 73 9.40 3.27 -8.26
C GLY A 73 9.16 4.12 -9.51
N VAL A 74 8.98 3.44 -10.63
CA VAL A 74 8.61 4.02 -11.92
C VAL A 74 7.44 3.22 -12.49
N ILE A 75 6.41 3.92 -12.92
CA ILE A 75 5.34 3.35 -13.75
C ILE A 75 5.28 4.16 -15.04
N TYR A 76 5.40 3.47 -16.17
CA TYR A 76 5.28 4.03 -17.51
C TYR A 76 4.12 3.38 -18.25
N ARG A 77 3.19 4.17 -18.77
CA ARG A 77 2.06 3.71 -19.59
C ARG A 77 2.32 4.03 -21.06
N PRO A 78 2.91 3.09 -21.84
CA PRO A 78 3.47 3.38 -23.16
C PRO A 78 2.48 3.94 -24.17
N PHE A 79 1.22 3.51 -24.12
CA PHE A 79 0.19 3.93 -25.07
C PHE A 79 -0.41 5.31 -24.75
N THR A 80 -0.14 5.86 -23.56
CA THR A 80 -0.57 7.21 -23.16
C THR A 80 0.60 8.18 -23.03
N GLY A 81 1.83 7.68 -22.97
CA GLY A 81 3.03 8.48 -22.68
C GLY A 81 3.19 8.88 -21.22
N GLU A 82 2.26 8.50 -20.32
CA GLU A 82 2.33 8.85 -18.90
C GLU A 82 3.50 8.13 -18.22
N LYS A 83 4.45 8.91 -17.68
CA LYS A 83 5.59 8.44 -16.88
C LYS A 83 5.45 9.02 -15.47
N VAL A 84 5.57 8.18 -14.44
CA VAL A 84 5.49 8.61 -13.05
C VAL A 84 6.63 7.97 -12.27
N TYR A 85 7.33 8.79 -11.50
CA TYR A 85 8.51 8.42 -10.71
C TYR A 85 8.25 8.77 -9.26
N GLY A 86 8.72 7.96 -8.32
CA GLY A 86 8.62 8.27 -6.90
C GLY A 86 9.83 7.79 -6.15
N LEU A 87 10.29 8.62 -5.23
CA LEU A 87 11.34 8.32 -4.29
C LEU A 87 10.82 8.61 -2.88
N ASN A 88 10.98 7.63 -2.00
CA ASN A 88 10.59 7.77 -0.60
C ASN A 88 11.25 9.03 0.02
N GLU A 89 10.50 9.74 0.86
CA GLU A 89 10.88 11.01 1.51
C GLU A 89 11.07 12.22 0.56
N PHE A 90 11.14 12.03 -0.76
CA PHE A 90 11.19 13.12 -1.73
C PHE A 90 9.82 13.42 -2.33
N GLY A 91 9.04 12.37 -2.59
CA GLY A 91 7.74 12.44 -3.22
C GLY A 91 7.74 11.91 -4.64
N VAL A 92 6.71 12.29 -5.39
CA VAL A 92 6.45 11.81 -6.75
C VAL A 92 6.68 12.93 -7.75
N VAL A 93 7.21 12.57 -8.92
CA VAL A 93 7.49 13.45 -10.06
C VAL A 93 6.88 12.84 -11.32
N LYS A 94 6.26 13.69 -12.14
CA LYS A 94 5.71 13.29 -13.45
C LYS A 94 6.81 13.31 -14.52
N GLY A 95 6.56 12.67 -15.66
CA GLY A 95 7.49 12.64 -16.79
C GLY A 95 7.89 13.98 -17.38
N ASN A 96 7.17 15.06 -17.07
CA ASN A 96 7.50 16.43 -17.46
C ASN A 96 8.31 17.20 -16.40
N GLY A 97 8.68 16.56 -15.28
CA GLY A 97 9.44 17.17 -14.18
C GLY A 97 8.59 17.81 -13.08
N ASP A 98 7.26 17.91 -13.28
CA ASP A 98 6.38 18.49 -12.27
C ASP A 98 6.33 17.60 -11.03
N LYS A 99 6.48 18.23 -9.86
CA LYS A 99 6.17 17.56 -8.60
C LYS A 99 4.69 17.23 -8.52
N TRP A 100 4.40 16.04 -8.00
CA TRP A 100 3.04 15.61 -7.75
C TRP A 100 2.43 16.42 -6.61
N ASP A 101 1.37 17.17 -6.92
CA ASP A 101 0.63 17.92 -5.91
C ASP A 101 -0.37 17.02 -5.17
N ARG A 102 -0.11 16.77 -3.88
CA ARG A 102 -0.99 16.00 -2.99
C ARG A 102 -2.37 16.65 -2.78
N MET A 103 -2.53 17.96 -3.02
CA MET A 103 -3.79 18.66 -2.76
C MET A 103 -4.81 18.49 -3.90
N ILE A 104 -4.36 18.18 -5.11
CA ILE A 104 -5.22 18.06 -6.30
C ILE A 104 -5.91 16.68 -6.37
N SER A 105 -5.42 15.66 -5.64
CA SER A 105 -6.01 14.32 -5.61
C SER A 105 -7.27 14.20 -4.73
N LYS A 106 -7.85 15.30 -4.24
CA LYS A 106 -9.11 15.33 -3.47
C LYS A 106 -10.37 15.15 -4.33
N ASN A 107 -10.31 14.32 -5.36
CA ASN A 107 -11.55 13.75 -5.85
C ASN A 107 -11.92 12.65 -4.87
N ASN A 108 -12.93 12.88 -4.02
CA ASN A 108 -13.56 11.87 -3.17
C ASN A 108 -14.26 10.82 -4.04
N SER A 109 -13.53 10.16 -4.92
CA SER A 109 -14.01 9.05 -5.71
C SER A 109 -14.21 7.93 -4.72
N LYS A 110 -15.46 7.71 -4.29
CA LYS A 110 -15.80 6.57 -3.45
C LYS A 110 -15.72 5.30 -4.29
N LEU A 111 -14.54 4.95 -4.78
CA LEU A 111 -14.30 3.94 -5.79
C LEU A 111 -13.27 2.94 -5.30
N ILE A 112 -13.69 1.68 -5.25
CA ILE A 112 -12.84 0.52 -4.95
C ILE A 112 -12.51 -0.15 -6.28
N MET A 113 -11.23 -0.26 -6.58
CA MET A 113 -10.73 -0.95 -7.76
C MET A 113 -10.37 -2.39 -7.40
N VAL A 114 -10.88 -3.32 -8.21
CA VAL A 114 -10.61 -4.76 -8.10
C VAL A 114 -10.03 -5.29 -9.41
N SER A 115 -9.34 -6.42 -9.35
CA SER A 115 -8.80 -7.05 -10.56
C SER A 115 -9.91 -7.49 -11.52
N ARG A 116 -9.77 -7.17 -12.81
CA ARG A 116 -10.65 -7.64 -13.88
C ARG A 116 -10.42 -9.11 -14.21
N SER A 117 -9.17 -9.48 -14.48
CA SER A 117 -8.77 -10.84 -14.88
C SER A 117 -8.80 -11.88 -13.75
N HIS A 118 -8.79 -11.42 -12.50
CA HIS A 118 -8.81 -12.26 -11.31
C HIS A 118 -9.92 -11.82 -10.33
N ALA A 119 -11.11 -11.58 -10.86
CA ALA A 119 -12.20 -10.96 -10.12
C ALA A 119 -12.59 -11.70 -8.83
N GLY A 120 -12.60 -13.05 -8.81
CA GLY A 120 -13.09 -13.84 -7.68
C GLY A 120 -14.40 -13.32 -7.06
N ASN A 121 -14.74 -13.72 -5.83
CA ASN A 121 -15.81 -13.08 -5.05
C ASN A 121 -15.37 -11.74 -4.40
N VAL A 122 -14.35 -11.05 -4.95
CA VAL A 122 -13.83 -9.80 -4.35
C VAL A 122 -14.85 -8.68 -4.42
N ARG A 123 -15.64 -8.65 -5.49
CA ARG A 123 -16.77 -7.72 -5.63
C ARG A 123 -17.75 -7.87 -4.48
N ASP A 124 -18.13 -9.10 -4.12
CA ASP A 124 -19.10 -9.37 -3.05
C ASP A 124 -18.50 -9.07 -1.67
N VAL A 125 -17.23 -9.38 -1.44
CA VAL A 125 -16.54 -9.06 -0.17
C VAL A 125 -16.37 -7.55 0.01
N ALA A 126 -15.97 -6.82 -1.04
CA ALA A 126 -15.85 -5.37 -0.99
C ALA A 126 -17.21 -4.68 -0.81
N LEU A 127 -18.26 -5.15 -1.51
CA LEU A 127 -19.63 -4.65 -1.36
C LEU A 127 -20.21 -4.94 0.03
N ASN A 128 -19.95 -6.12 0.59
CA ASN A 128 -20.43 -6.51 1.93
C ASN A 128 -19.66 -5.82 3.07
N ALA A 129 -18.36 -5.55 2.89
CA ALA A 129 -17.53 -4.91 3.91
C ALA A 129 -17.64 -3.38 3.95
N PHE A 130 -17.84 -2.72 2.79
CA PHE A 130 -17.79 -1.25 2.70
C PHE A 130 -19.15 -0.55 2.51
N PHE A 131 -20.27 -1.31 2.45
CA PHE A 131 -21.65 -0.83 2.31
C PHE A 131 -21.88 0.14 1.12
N SER A 132 -23.14 0.56 0.90
CA SER A 132 -23.68 1.36 -0.24
C SER A 132 -23.05 2.73 -0.52
N LYS A 133 -21.91 3.05 0.12
CA LYS A 133 -21.19 4.32 -0.05
C LYS A 133 -20.12 4.26 -1.14
N PHE A 134 -19.66 3.08 -1.55
CA PHE A 134 -18.58 2.92 -2.54
C PHE A 134 -19.06 2.20 -3.80
N ASN A 135 -18.60 2.67 -4.96
CA ASN A 135 -18.70 2.00 -6.25
C ASN A 135 -17.52 1.03 -6.40
N VAL A 136 -17.74 -0.10 -7.07
CA VAL A 136 -16.68 -1.07 -7.39
C VAL A 136 -16.42 -1.05 -8.89
N GLU A 137 -15.18 -0.83 -9.29
CA GLU A 137 -14.72 -0.89 -10.68
C GLU A 137 -13.73 -2.04 -10.86
N ALA A 138 -13.95 -2.86 -11.87
CA ALA A 138 -13.00 -3.88 -12.28
C ALA A 138 -12.02 -3.26 -13.29
N ALA A 139 -10.73 -3.24 -12.95
CA ALA A 139 -9.68 -2.65 -13.79
C ALA A 139 -8.51 -3.62 -13.99
N GLY A 140 -7.98 -3.64 -15.21
CA GLY A 140 -6.75 -4.33 -15.58
C GLY A 140 -5.51 -3.63 -15.02
N GLY A 141 -4.36 -4.32 -15.02
CA GLY A 141 -3.06 -3.73 -14.67
C GLY A 141 -2.88 -3.30 -13.20
N SER A 142 -1.91 -3.88 -12.53
CA SER A 142 -1.55 -3.49 -11.15
C SER A 142 -0.95 -2.07 -11.10
N GLY A 143 -0.19 -1.69 -12.14
CA GLY A 143 0.35 -0.34 -12.28
C GLY A 143 -0.74 0.70 -12.51
N TYR A 144 -1.73 0.39 -13.38
CA TYR A 144 -2.89 1.26 -13.61
C TYR A 144 -3.65 1.53 -12.31
N LYS A 145 -4.00 0.49 -11.55
CA LYS A 145 -4.73 0.64 -10.27
C LYS A 145 -3.94 1.46 -9.24
N SER A 146 -2.61 1.30 -9.21
CA SER A 146 -1.74 2.10 -8.33
C SER A 146 -1.73 3.58 -8.72
N LEU A 147 -1.69 3.90 -10.02
CA LEU A 147 -1.76 5.29 -10.50
C LEU A 147 -3.13 5.93 -10.24
N ARG A 148 -4.21 5.15 -10.31
CA ARG A 148 -5.56 5.60 -9.96
C ARG A 148 -5.69 5.97 -8.48
N LEU A 149 -5.00 5.26 -7.59
CA LEU A 149 -4.89 5.69 -6.19
C LEU A 149 -4.11 7.00 -6.10
N LEU A 150 -2.94 7.05 -6.74
CA LEU A 150 -2.03 8.20 -6.69
C LEU A 150 -2.69 9.51 -7.16
N ASN A 151 -3.56 9.45 -8.17
CA ASN A 151 -4.29 10.59 -8.73
C ASN A 151 -5.66 10.85 -8.09
N GLY A 152 -6.07 10.06 -7.09
CA GLY A 152 -7.34 10.22 -6.37
C GLY A 152 -8.56 9.86 -7.20
N THR A 153 -8.40 9.19 -8.34
CA THR A 153 -9.52 8.68 -9.14
C THR A 153 -9.94 7.26 -8.73
N GLY A 154 -9.24 6.68 -7.76
CA GLY A 154 -9.73 5.60 -6.90
C GLY A 154 -9.28 5.78 -5.46
N GLU A 155 -10.06 5.25 -4.51
CA GLU A 155 -9.79 5.35 -3.07
C GLU A 155 -9.02 4.11 -2.56
N LEU A 156 -9.40 2.95 -3.08
CA LEU A 156 -8.94 1.65 -2.61
C LEU A 156 -8.60 0.74 -3.78
N TYR A 157 -7.48 0.03 -3.69
CA TYR A 157 -7.13 -1.07 -4.57
C TYR A 157 -7.10 -2.35 -3.74
N ILE A 158 -7.96 -3.32 -4.08
CA ILE A 158 -8.02 -4.63 -3.43
C ILE A 158 -7.71 -5.71 -4.46
N HIS A 159 -6.79 -6.62 -4.11
CA HIS A 159 -6.47 -7.79 -4.93
C HIS A 159 -6.40 -9.04 -4.05
N LYS A 160 -7.21 -10.06 -4.34
CA LYS A 160 -7.34 -11.24 -3.47
C LYS A 160 -6.48 -12.43 -3.90
N THR A 161 -6.18 -12.52 -5.20
CA THR A 161 -5.45 -13.68 -5.73
C THR A 161 -3.95 -13.49 -5.59
N ALA A 162 -3.21 -14.53 -5.94
CA ALA A 162 -1.76 -14.41 -6.07
C ALA A 162 -1.39 -13.24 -7.00
N ILE A 163 -0.32 -12.54 -6.63
CA ILE A 163 0.31 -11.45 -7.40
C ILE A 163 1.81 -11.50 -7.15
N LYS A 164 2.65 -11.07 -8.08
CA LYS A 164 4.11 -11.12 -7.90
C LYS A 164 4.64 -9.81 -7.34
N LYS A 165 5.85 -9.87 -6.78
CA LYS A 165 6.57 -8.70 -6.27
C LYS A 165 6.76 -7.60 -7.32
N TRP A 166 7.10 -7.99 -8.56
CA TRP A 166 7.27 -7.02 -9.65
C TRP A 166 5.97 -6.30 -10.05
N ASP A 167 4.81 -6.93 -9.88
CA ASP A 167 3.50 -6.32 -10.14
C ASP A 167 3.17 -5.21 -9.12
N THR A 168 3.75 -5.25 -7.91
CA THR A 168 3.33 -4.38 -6.79
C THR A 168 4.40 -3.39 -6.34
N CYS A 169 5.68 -3.71 -6.49
CA CYS A 169 6.79 -2.94 -5.90
C CYS A 169 6.80 -1.48 -6.37
N ALA A 170 6.63 -1.23 -7.66
CA ALA A 170 6.64 0.13 -8.20
C ALA A 170 5.46 0.94 -7.66
N GLY A 171 4.27 0.34 -7.62
CA GLY A 171 3.07 0.94 -7.04
C GLY A 171 3.24 1.27 -5.56
N ASP A 172 3.76 0.33 -4.76
CA ASP A 172 4.01 0.55 -3.33
C ASP A 172 5.04 1.67 -3.11
N ALA A 173 6.14 1.71 -3.86
CA ALA A 173 7.11 2.79 -3.80
C ALA A 173 6.48 4.18 -4.06
N LEU A 174 5.64 4.30 -5.09
CA LEU A 174 4.94 5.54 -5.42
C LEU A 174 3.98 5.96 -4.30
N LEU A 175 3.18 5.02 -3.77
CA LEU A 175 2.23 5.28 -2.70
C LEU A 175 2.94 5.72 -1.42
N ARG A 176 4.00 5.02 -1.00
CA ARG A 176 4.80 5.39 0.18
C ARG A 176 5.42 6.77 0.04
N SER A 177 5.86 7.15 -1.16
CA SER A 177 6.40 8.48 -1.45
C SER A 177 5.38 9.61 -1.18
N ILE A 178 4.08 9.31 -1.25
CA ILE A 178 3.00 10.24 -0.89
C ILE A 178 2.38 9.99 0.51
N GLY A 179 2.92 9.04 1.29
CA GLY A 179 2.40 8.68 2.61
C GLY A 179 1.23 7.69 2.59
N GLY A 180 0.96 7.09 1.43
CA GLY A 180 0.09 5.93 1.27
C GLY A 180 0.77 4.62 1.70
N LEU A 181 0.07 3.52 1.47
CA LEU A 181 0.48 2.19 1.91
C LEU A 181 -0.10 1.09 1.03
N MET A 182 0.61 -0.03 0.96
CA MET A 182 0.16 -1.30 0.41
C MET A 182 0.45 -2.42 1.43
N LEU A 183 -0.60 -3.10 1.87
CA LEU A 183 -0.55 -4.13 2.91
C LEU A 183 -1.12 -5.44 2.39
N ASP A 184 -0.74 -6.55 2.99
CA ASP A 184 -1.47 -7.81 2.82
C ASP A 184 -2.78 -7.83 3.64
N PHE A 185 -3.58 -8.90 3.53
CA PHE A 185 -4.83 -9.01 4.32
C PHE A 185 -4.62 -9.29 5.81
N ASN A 186 -3.41 -9.62 6.26
CA ASN A 186 -3.08 -9.68 7.68
C ASN A 186 -2.83 -8.28 8.25
N GLY A 187 -2.58 -7.29 7.38
CA GLY A 187 -2.21 -5.93 7.73
C GLY A 187 -0.71 -5.69 7.74
N ASP A 188 0.07 -6.66 7.25
CA ASP A 188 1.52 -6.58 7.20
C ASP A 188 1.98 -5.83 5.94
N MET A 189 3.10 -5.12 6.06
CA MET A 189 3.78 -4.51 4.92
C MET A 189 4.25 -5.60 3.96
N LEU A 190 4.10 -5.37 2.66
CA LEU A 190 4.66 -6.27 1.66
C LEU A 190 6.19 -6.27 1.72
N SER A 191 6.79 -7.47 1.72
CA SER A 191 8.24 -7.66 1.59
C SER A 191 8.63 -7.79 0.12
N TYR A 192 9.69 -7.09 -0.25
CA TYR A 192 10.33 -7.17 -1.57
C TYR A 192 11.75 -7.74 -1.49
N ASP A 193 12.06 -8.48 -0.42
CA ASP A 193 13.33 -9.18 -0.26
C ASP A 193 13.46 -10.27 -1.35
N PRO A 194 14.61 -10.39 -2.04
CA PRO A 194 14.79 -11.40 -3.10
C PRO A 194 14.85 -12.84 -2.59
N ASN A 195 15.06 -13.05 -1.28
CA ASN A 195 15.13 -14.38 -0.67
C ASN A 195 13.75 -14.92 -0.26
N ASP A 196 12.75 -14.05 -0.11
CA ASP A 196 11.36 -14.42 0.15
C ASP A 196 10.66 -14.91 -1.14
N ASP A 197 9.57 -15.68 -1.03
CA ASP A 197 8.76 -16.09 -2.19
C ASP A 197 8.37 -14.87 -3.03
N TYR A 198 8.60 -14.94 -4.34
CA TYR A 198 8.29 -13.86 -5.27
C TYR A 198 6.78 -13.73 -5.53
N VAL A 199 5.98 -14.72 -5.12
CA VAL A 199 4.52 -14.71 -5.18
C VAL A 199 3.92 -14.30 -3.84
N LEU A 200 3.22 -13.18 -3.83
CA LEU A 200 2.41 -12.70 -2.72
C LEU A 200 1.02 -13.35 -2.77
N ARG A 201 0.69 -14.16 -1.75
CA ARG A 201 -0.51 -15.01 -1.73
C ARG A 201 -1.61 -14.54 -0.79
N ASN A 202 -1.29 -13.66 0.15
CA ASN A 202 -2.20 -13.21 1.21
C ASN A 202 -3.18 -12.12 0.74
N GLY A 203 -3.30 -11.90 -0.57
CA GLY A 203 -3.96 -10.72 -1.14
C GLY A 203 -3.25 -9.43 -0.75
N LEU A 204 -3.80 -8.30 -1.20
CA LEU A 204 -3.36 -6.97 -0.81
C LEU A 204 -4.49 -5.94 -0.82
N ILE A 205 -4.27 -4.90 -0.04
CA ILE A 205 -5.03 -3.66 0.00
C ILE A 205 -4.08 -2.47 -0.10
N ALA A 206 -4.40 -1.50 -0.94
CA ALA A 206 -3.61 -0.28 -1.09
C ALA A 206 -4.47 0.97 -1.09
N ALA A 207 -3.90 2.08 -0.60
CA ALA A 207 -4.51 3.39 -0.55
C ALA A 207 -3.46 4.51 -0.64
N ALA A 208 -3.80 5.62 -1.29
CA ALA A 208 -2.93 6.80 -1.44
C ALA A 208 -2.91 7.70 -0.18
N GLN A 209 -4.00 7.68 0.58
CA GLN A 209 -4.04 8.25 1.91
C GLN A 209 -4.17 7.09 2.89
N SER A 210 -3.45 7.18 4.01
CA SER A 210 -3.64 6.21 5.08
C SER A 210 -5.10 6.24 5.54
N ILE A 211 -5.86 5.23 5.14
CA ILE A 211 -7.24 4.99 5.59
C ILE A 211 -7.28 4.72 7.11
N LEU A 212 -6.09 4.56 7.73
CA LEU A 212 -5.90 4.17 9.13
C LEU A 212 -4.98 5.12 9.93
N GLY A 213 -4.63 6.31 9.44
CA GLY A 213 -3.76 7.26 10.19
C GLY A 213 -2.30 6.81 10.40
N LEU A 214 -1.93 5.60 9.98
CA LEU A 214 -0.56 5.12 9.91
C LEU A 214 0.15 5.77 8.71
N SER A 215 0.93 6.82 8.96
CA SER A 215 1.88 7.34 7.98
C SER A 215 3.14 6.47 7.97
N ALA A 216 3.47 5.86 6.83
CA ALA A 216 4.70 5.08 6.63
C ALA A 216 5.99 5.93 6.72
N THR A 217 5.89 7.24 6.91
CA THR A 217 7.05 8.17 6.92
C THR A 217 7.91 8.10 8.18
N SER A 218 7.56 7.29 9.20
CA SER A 218 8.25 7.32 10.49
C SER A 218 8.80 5.97 10.99
N ALA A 219 8.63 4.87 10.25
CA ALA A 219 9.11 3.56 10.70
C ALA A 219 10.62 3.32 10.42
N ALA A 220 11.29 4.23 9.71
CA ALA A 220 12.72 4.16 9.49
C ALA A 220 13.43 5.22 10.35
N PHE A 221 14.07 4.77 11.44
CA PHE A 221 15.06 5.48 12.25
C PHE A 221 14.58 6.70 13.08
N ILE A 222 14.12 6.46 14.31
CA ILE A 222 14.37 7.41 15.43
C ILE A 222 14.73 6.63 16.70
N ASP A 223 16.03 6.60 17.02
CA ASP A 223 16.55 6.32 18.34
C ASP A 223 16.34 7.58 19.19
N ASN A 224 15.40 7.54 20.12
CA ASN A 224 15.45 8.31 21.36
C ASN A 224 14.40 7.79 22.34
N ARG A 225 14.90 7.06 23.33
CA ARG A 225 14.17 6.68 24.54
C ARG A 225 13.97 7.93 25.39
N ASP A 226 12.87 7.91 26.13
CA ASP A 226 12.45 8.87 27.15
C ASP A 226 11.69 10.08 26.60
N LEU A 227 10.36 9.95 26.63
CA LEU A 227 9.37 10.91 27.14
C LEU A 227 8.02 10.52 26.53
N GLU A 228 7.13 9.79 27.20
CA GLU A 228 5.99 9.19 26.49
C GLU A 228 4.68 9.26 27.32
N PRO A 229 3.58 9.86 26.82
CA PRO A 229 2.26 9.72 27.45
C PRO A 229 1.72 8.28 27.36
N ILE A 230 1.17 7.78 28.46
CA ILE A 230 0.65 6.42 28.58
C ILE A 230 -0.84 6.43 28.24
N ILE A 231 -1.26 5.73 27.19
CA ILE A 231 -2.67 5.43 26.89
C ILE A 231 -2.90 3.97 27.26
N ARG A 232 -3.97 3.68 28.01
CA ARG A 232 -4.28 2.32 28.49
C ARG A 232 -5.43 1.70 27.70
N ILE A 233 -5.24 0.47 27.23
CA ILE A 233 -6.26 -0.35 26.58
C ILE A 233 -6.59 -1.51 27.53
N GLU A 234 -7.87 -1.74 27.78
CA GLU A 234 -8.37 -2.86 28.56
C GLU A 234 -8.95 -3.93 27.64
N ILE A 235 -8.66 -5.19 27.95
CA ILE A 235 -9.27 -6.36 27.33
C ILE A 235 -10.25 -6.91 28.34
N ASN A 236 -11.54 -6.79 28.04
CA ASN A 236 -12.60 -7.29 28.90
C ASN A 236 -12.65 -8.82 28.89
N SER A 237 -13.34 -9.41 29.87
CA SER A 237 -13.47 -10.88 29.99
C SER A 237 -14.19 -11.55 28.81
N ASP A 238 -14.90 -10.76 28.01
CA ASP A 238 -15.58 -11.15 26.76
C ASP A 238 -14.72 -10.89 25.50
N GLY A 239 -13.43 -10.54 25.66
CA GLY A 239 -12.51 -10.28 24.57
C GLY A 239 -12.69 -8.91 23.90
N VAL A 240 -13.57 -8.04 24.41
CA VAL A 240 -13.80 -6.71 23.86
C VAL A 240 -12.68 -5.76 24.29
N PHE A 241 -12.08 -5.07 23.33
CA PHE A 241 -11.03 -4.09 23.55
C PHE A 241 -11.63 -2.70 23.77
N SER A 242 -11.25 -2.02 24.86
CA SER A 242 -11.74 -0.69 25.19
C SER A 242 -10.62 0.26 25.61
N VAL A 243 -10.75 1.55 25.26
CA VAL A 243 -9.78 2.58 25.62
C VAL A 243 -10.14 3.17 26.98
N ILE A 244 -9.22 3.15 27.94
CA ILE A 244 -9.43 3.76 29.25
C ILE A 244 -9.09 5.26 29.16
N PRO A 245 -10.02 6.17 29.53
CA PRO A 245 -9.75 7.61 29.60
C PRO A 245 -8.61 7.93 30.58
N ASN A 246 -7.74 8.88 30.23
CA ASN A 246 -6.56 9.24 31.03
C ASN A 246 -6.86 9.77 32.45
N ASP A 247 -8.10 10.14 32.74
CA ASP A 247 -8.52 10.67 34.06
C ASP A 247 -8.99 9.57 35.05
N ALA A 248 -8.95 8.29 34.65
CA ALA A 248 -9.36 7.19 35.52
C ALA A 248 -8.32 6.92 36.63
N PRO A 249 -8.73 6.73 37.90
CA PRO A 249 -7.80 6.55 39.00
C PRO A 249 -6.90 5.33 38.76
N ASN A 250 -5.59 5.56 38.83
CA ASN A 250 -4.52 4.58 38.64
C ASN A 250 -4.72 3.33 39.52
N LYS A 251 -5.46 2.33 39.04
CA LYS A 251 -5.32 0.96 39.50
C LYS A 251 -4.13 0.34 38.78
N ALA A 252 -3.17 -0.13 39.56
CA ALA A 252 -2.03 -0.89 39.07
C ALA A 252 -2.54 -2.26 38.61
N VAL A 253 -2.71 -2.43 37.30
CA VAL A 253 -2.95 -3.73 36.67
C VAL A 253 -1.76 -3.97 35.74
N GLY A 254 -1.04 -5.07 35.97
CA GLY A 254 0.19 -5.45 35.27
C GLY A 254 -0.07 -5.93 33.84
N GLY A 255 -0.53 -5.04 32.97
CA GLY A 255 -0.66 -5.25 31.52
C GLY A 255 0.41 -4.51 30.72
N CYS A 256 0.64 -4.95 29.50
CA CYS A 256 1.62 -4.42 28.55
C CYS A 256 1.45 -2.90 28.38
N GLN A 257 2.42 -2.11 28.87
CA GLN A 257 2.44 -0.66 28.74
C GLN A 257 3.14 -0.28 27.43
N PHE A 258 2.37 0.24 26.48
CA PHE A 258 2.92 0.88 25.29
C PHE A 258 3.14 2.36 25.57
N ARG A 259 4.25 2.91 25.08
CA ARG A 259 4.67 4.29 25.33
C ARG A 259 5.13 4.92 23.99
N PRO A 260 4.71 6.16 23.64
CA PRO A 260 5.23 6.93 22.49
C PRO A 260 5.73 8.37 22.81
N PHE A 261 6.89 8.75 22.26
CA PHE A 261 7.72 10.00 22.19
C PHE A 261 7.24 11.38 22.74
N GLY A 262 8.21 12.25 23.11
CA GLY A 262 7.92 13.46 23.88
C GLY A 262 8.80 14.69 23.67
N ILE A 263 8.36 15.77 24.36
CA ILE A 263 8.75 17.19 24.53
C ILE A 263 9.33 17.98 23.33
N LEU A 264 9.94 17.35 22.32
CA LEU A 264 10.35 17.98 21.07
C LEU A 264 9.62 17.37 19.87
N GLU A 265 8.30 17.26 19.96
CA GLU A 265 7.45 16.60 18.96
C GLU A 265 7.50 17.37 17.61
N PRO A 266 8.07 16.78 16.53
CA PRO A 266 7.98 17.36 15.20
C PRO A 266 6.52 17.41 14.73
N LEU A 267 6.15 18.38 13.89
CA LEU A 267 4.77 18.54 13.43
C LEU A 267 4.19 17.27 12.77
N CYS A 268 5.02 16.45 12.12
CA CYS A 268 4.62 15.15 11.57
C CYS A 268 4.27 14.12 12.66
N ALA A 269 5.02 14.09 13.77
CA ALA A 269 4.70 13.23 14.92
C ALA A 269 3.44 13.72 15.64
N LYS A 270 3.23 15.04 15.74
CA LYS A 270 1.99 15.64 16.29
C LYS A 270 0.76 15.30 15.46
N ALA A 271 0.89 15.33 14.14
CA ALA A 271 -0.16 14.91 13.21
C ALA A 271 -0.42 13.40 13.35
N ALA A 272 0.63 12.57 13.36
CA ALA A 272 0.51 11.12 13.56
C ALA A 272 -0.16 10.77 14.89
N ARG A 273 0.16 11.47 15.98
CA ARG A 273 -0.50 11.30 17.29
C ARG A 273 -1.98 11.64 17.23
N HIS A 274 -2.33 12.74 16.59
CA HIS A 274 -3.73 13.13 16.41
C HIS A 274 -4.51 12.09 15.59
N ASP A 275 -3.88 11.53 14.56
CA ASP A 275 -4.48 10.52 13.71
C ASP A 275 -4.58 9.17 14.42
N VAL A 276 -3.54 8.74 15.15
CA VAL A 276 -3.57 7.53 15.99
C VAL A 276 -4.67 7.61 17.05
N ILE A 277 -4.82 8.74 17.74
CA ILE A 277 -5.89 8.93 18.74
C ILE A 277 -7.28 8.82 18.09
N LYS A 278 -7.44 9.31 16.86
CA LYS A 278 -8.70 9.19 16.11
C LYS A 278 -8.96 7.78 15.57
N THR A 279 -7.92 7.02 15.24
CA THR A 279 -8.05 5.70 14.60
C THR A 279 -8.04 4.56 15.62
N LEU A 280 -7.57 4.79 16.85
CA LEU A 280 -7.53 3.80 17.92
C LEU A 280 -8.91 3.17 18.25
N PRO A 281 -10.03 3.94 18.30
CA PRO A 281 -11.35 3.35 18.48
C PRO A 281 -11.72 2.38 17.36
N LEU A 282 -11.37 2.72 16.11
CA LEU A 282 -11.63 1.89 14.94
C LEU A 282 -10.78 0.61 14.97
N ILE A 283 -9.51 0.71 15.40
CA ILE A 283 -8.63 -0.45 15.57
C ILE A 283 -9.18 -1.40 16.64
N CYS A 284 -9.66 -0.87 17.77
CA CYS A 284 -10.28 -1.66 18.84
C CYS A 284 -11.58 -2.33 18.36
N GLU A 285 -12.37 -1.63 17.54
CA GLU A 285 -13.59 -2.16 16.94
C GLU A 285 -13.29 -3.31 15.96
N ILE A 286 -12.30 -3.13 15.06
CA ILE A 286 -11.84 -4.16 14.13
C ILE A 286 -11.30 -5.39 14.88
N ALA A 287 -10.50 -5.18 15.94
CA ALA A 287 -10.00 -6.27 16.76
C ALA A 287 -11.13 -7.04 17.46
N SER A 288 -12.14 -6.33 17.96
CA SER A 288 -13.32 -6.93 18.59
C SER A 288 -14.18 -7.71 17.58
N ILE A 289 -14.31 -7.22 16.34
CA ILE A 289 -14.99 -7.93 15.24
C ILE A 289 -14.22 -9.20 14.87
N LYS A 290 -12.89 -9.12 14.72
CA LYS A 290 -12.04 -10.29 14.44
C LYS A 290 -12.19 -11.38 15.51
N TYR A 291 -12.26 -10.98 16.78
CA TYR A 291 -12.48 -11.92 17.90
C TYR A 291 -13.83 -12.64 17.75
N LYS A 292 -14.92 -11.90 17.52
CA LYS A 292 -16.26 -12.48 17.33
C LYS A 292 -16.35 -13.40 16.11
N LEU A 293 -15.70 -13.05 15.00
CA LEU A 293 -15.64 -13.90 13.82
C LEU A 293 -14.94 -15.24 14.11
N LYS A 294 -13.89 -15.21 14.95
CA LYS A 294 -13.19 -16.43 15.37
C LYS A 294 -14.08 -17.32 16.23
N GLU A 295 -14.88 -16.75 17.14
CA GLU A 295 -15.86 -17.53 17.91
C GLU A 295 -16.89 -18.19 16.99
N VAL A 296 -17.43 -17.45 16.02
CA VAL A 296 -18.41 -17.98 15.06
C VAL A 296 -17.81 -19.09 14.19
N ASP A 297 -16.56 -18.94 13.76
CA ASP A 297 -15.85 -19.99 12.99
C ASP A 297 -15.62 -21.26 13.83
N ASP A 298 -15.26 -21.10 15.10
CA ASP A 298 -15.11 -22.20 16.04
C ASP A 298 -16.47 -22.91 16.32
N GLU A 299 -17.56 -22.17 16.46
CA GLU A 299 -18.91 -22.71 16.57
C GLU A 299 -19.33 -23.46 15.31
N TYR A 300 -19.10 -22.88 14.15
CA TYR A 300 -19.37 -23.51 12.86
C TYR A 300 -18.59 -24.82 12.69
N ARG A 301 -17.30 -24.84 13.07
CA ARG A 301 -16.47 -26.04 13.03
C ARG A 301 -17.01 -27.14 13.94
N LYS A 302 -17.42 -26.80 15.17
CA LYS A 302 -18.04 -27.75 16.11
C LYS A 302 -19.39 -28.29 15.59
N ALA A 303 -20.22 -27.43 15.01
CA ALA A 303 -21.50 -27.84 14.43
C ALA A 303 -21.30 -28.77 13.21
N LYS A 304 -20.29 -28.51 12.40
CA LYS A 304 -19.90 -29.35 11.25
C LYS A 304 -19.37 -30.72 11.71
N GLU A 305 -18.51 -30.77 12.72
CA GLU A 305 -18.03 -32.02 13.32
C GLU A 305 -19.20 -32.83 13.92
N SER A 306 -20.16 -32.16 14.58
CA SER A 306 -21.35 -32.81 15.15
C SER A 306 -22.30 -33.36 14.08
N SER A 307 -22.43 -32.67 12.94
CA SER A 307 -23.27 -33.11 11.82
C SER A 307 -22.65 -34.26 11.02
N ALA A 308 -21.32 -34.35 10.97
CA ALA A 308 -20.59 -35.45 10.33
C ALA A 308 -20.66 -36.77 11.12
N LEU A 309 -21.11 -36.74 12.38
CA LEU A 309 -21.33 -37.92 13.25
C LEU A 309 -22.74 -38.51 13.13
N ILE A 310 -23.65 -37.88 12.36
CA ILE A 310 -25.07 -38.26 12.23
C ILE A 310 -25.36 -38.95 10.87
N ILE A 311 -24.35 -39.14 10.01
CA ILE A 311 -24.42 -39.88 8.73
C ILE A 311 -23.57 -41.14 8.84
#